data_AF-A0A1B0D2E5-F1
#
_entry.id   AF-A0A1B0D2E5-F1
#
_cell.length_a   1.000
_cell.length_b   1.000
_cell.length_c   1.000
_cell.angle_alpha   90.00
_cell.angle_beta   90.00
_cell.angle_gamma   90.00
#
_symmetry.space_group_name_H-M   'P 1'
#
loop_
_entity.id
_entity.type
_entity.pdbx_description
1 polymer ?
#
loop_
_entity_poly.entity_id
_entity_poly.type
_entity_poly.pdbx_seq_one_letter_code
_entity_poly.pdbx_strand_id
1 'polypeptide(L)'
;MMLCYFSSQRENEQKNTEDVLFDMFRNEETGMLPIGKFLAALRTFGIRMNDPRISEMMENLRKVHRLANFEGGSPETQNLNRETFKAVVAENIVLIARAFRHQFVIPDFQSFCKDIEEIYWKCKSNMDGKVASYIPQLARVNPDYWGVSICTIDGQRFGIGDVNIPFTLQSCSKPLTYAIALEKAWPGNCPRN
;
A
#
# COMPACT_ATOMS: atom_id res chain seq x y z
N MET A 1 14.89 32.77 -4.56
CA MET A 1 13.93 33.34 -3.59
C MET A 1 12.58 32.61 -3.63
N MET A 2 11.93 32.46 -4.79
CA MET A 2 10.65 31.73 -4.93
C MET A 2 10.74 30.23 -4.57
N LEU A 3 11.81 29.53 -4.98
CA LEU A 3 12.06 28.13 -4.62
C LEU A 3 12.25 27.91 -3.11
N CYS A 4 12.98 28.80 -2.43
CA CYS A 4 13.13 28.77 -0.97
C CYS A 4 11.81 29.04 -0.25
N TYR A 5 10.97 29.94 -0.77
CA TYR A 5 9.63 30.20 -0.22
C TYR A 5 8.70 29.00 -0.40
N PHE A 6 8.71 28.35 -1.58
CA PHE A 6 7.97 27.09 -1.80
C PHE A 6 8.51 25.92 -0.98
N SER A 7 9.80 25.88 -0.67
CA SER A 7 10.39 24.89 0.24
C SER A 7 9.95 25.16 1.68
N SER A 8 10.01 26.41 2.13
CA SER A 8 9.60 26.83 3.46
C SER A 8 8.10 26.65 3.72
N GLN A 9 7.24 26.94 2.73
CA GLN A 9 5.80 26.68 2.80
C GLN A 9 5.50 25.18 2.90
N ARG A 10 6.18 24.35 2.09
CA ARG A 10 6.04 22.88 2.16
C ARG A 10 6.51 22.30 3.49
N GLU A 11 7.63 22.80 4.03
CA GLU A 11 8.12 22.39 5.36
C GLU A 11 7.16 22.78 6.48
N ASN A 12 6.51 23.95 6.38
CA ASN A 12 5.55 24.42 7.39
C ASN A 12 4.22 23.64 7.33
N GLU A 13 3.73 23.33 6.11
CA GLU A 13 2.56 22.46 5.91
C GLU A 13 2.81 21.02 6.37
N GLN A 14 4.01 20.49 6.12
CA GLN A 14 4.42 19.17 6.60
C GLN A 14 4.48 19.13 8.13
N LYS A 15 5.16 20.10 8.77
CA LYS A 15 5.22 20.19 10.24
C LYS A 15 3.82 20.23 10.86
N ASN A 16 2.90 21.00 10.29
CA ASN A 16 1.51 21.04 10.73
C ASN A 16 0.82 19.67 10.57
N THR A 17 1.03 18.99 9.44
CA THR A 17 0.39 17.71 9.16
C THR A 17 0.82 16.61 10.12
N GLU A 18 2.10 16.51 10.44
CA GLU A 18 2.59 15.51 11.40
C GLU A 18 1.98 15.74 12.79
N ASP A 19 1.86 17.00 13.22
CA ASP A 19 1.26 17.35 14.50
C ASP A 19 -0.23 17.02 14.54
N VAL A 20 -0.98 17.35 13.49
CA VAL A 20 -2.40 16.99 13.36
C VAL A 20 -2.60 15.48 13.39
N LEU A 21 -1.76 14.72 12.68
CA LEU A 21 -1.82 13.26 12.70
C LEU A 21 -1.46 12.69 14.07
N PHE A 22 -0.48 13.27 14.77
CA PHE A 22 -0.16 12.84 16.12
C PHE A 22 -1.35 13.04 17.06
N ASP A 23 -1.95 14.24 17.04
CA ASP A 23 -3.07 14.58 17.91
C ASP A 23 -4.34 13.76 17.60
N MET A 24 -4.54 13.36 16.34
CA MET A 24 -5.65 12.47 15.95
C MET A 24 -5.57 11.07 16.60
N PHE A 25 -4.37 10.57 16.89
CA PHE A 25 -4.15 9.21 17.39
C PHE A 25 -3.64 9.15 18.84
N ARG A 26 -3.29 10.30 19.43
CA ARG A 26 -2.79 10.39 20.80
C ARG A 26 -3.84 9.91 21.79
N ASN A 27 -3.40 9.17 22.80
CA ASN A 27 -4.21 8.92 23.99
C ASN A 27 -4.18 10.16 24.90
N GLU A 28 -5.35 10.67 25.30
CA GLU A 28 -5.46 11.87 26.14
C GLU A 28 -4.87 11.67 27.54
N GLU A 29 -4.98 10.47 28.11
CA GLU A 29 -4.49 10.16 29.46
C GLU A 29 -2.96 10.05 29.52
N THR A 30 -2.36 9.37 28.53
CA THR A 30 -0.91 9.11 28.53
C THR A 30 -0.12 10.17 27.77
N GLY A 31 -0.78 10.97 26.93
CA GLY A 31 -0.13 11.91 26.02
C GLY A 31 0.69 11.23 24.90
N MET A 32 0.63 9.91 24.78
CA MET A 32 1.40 9.13 23.80
C MET A 32 0.49 8.56 22.71
N LEU A 33 1.06 8.35 21.52
CA LEU A 33 0.39 7.76 20.36
C LEU A 33 0.66 6.24 20.32
N PRO A 34 -0.38 5.38 20.41
CA PRO A 34 -0.23 3.94 20.21
C PRO A 34 -0.05 3.63 18.70
N ILE A 35 1.17 3.26 18.28
CA ILE A 35 1.49 3.14 16.85
C ILE A 35 0.64 2.08 16.15
N GLY A 36 0.23 1.03 16.84
CA GLY A 36 -0.65 0.00 16.31
C GLY A 36 -1.99 0.54 15.80
N LYS A 37 -2.57 1.57 16.47
CA LYS A 37 -3.82 2.20 16.02
C LYS A 37 -3.60 2.99 14.72
N PHE A 38 -2.49 3.72 14.63
CA PHE A 38 -2.10 4.46 13.44
C PHE A 38 -1.84 3.52 12.25
N LEU A 39 -1.10 2.43 12.45
CA LEU A 39 -0.83 1.43 11.42
C LEU A 39 -2.12 0.70 10.98
N ALA A 40 -3.04 0.43 11.91
CA ALA A 40 -4.34 -0.14 11.59
C ALA A 40 -5.16 0.81 10.70
N ALA A 41 -5.17 2.11 11.00
CA ALA A 41 -5.81 3.11 10.14
C ALA A 41 -5.15 3.22 8.75
N LEU A 42 -3.82 3.15 8.64
CA LEU A 42 -3.17 3.09 7.32
C LEU A 42 -3.63 1.89 6.48
N ARG A 43 -3.88 0.74 7.11
CA ARG A 43 -4.41 -0.44 6.41
C ARG A 43 -5.83 -0.21 5.90
N THR A 44 -6.65 0.59 6.56
CA THR A 44 -8.04 0.86 6.10
C THR A 44 -8.05 1.66 4.79
N PHE A 45 -7.00 2.44 4.52
CA PHE A 45 -6.82 3.11 3.23
C PHE A 45 -6.23 2.21 2.14
N GLY A 46 -5.95 0.95 2.43
CA GLY A 46 -5.39 -0.03 1.49
C GLY A 46 -3.87 -0.05 1.40
N ILE A 47 -3.15 0.68 2.26
CA ILE A 47 -1.69 0.63 2.33
C ILE A 47 -1.28 -0.60 3.14
N ARG A 48 -0.51 -1.50 2.53
CA ARG A 48 0.04 -2.67 3.23
C ARG A 48 1.35 -2.32 3.94
N MET A 49 1.67 -3.03 5.02
CA MET A 49 2.91 -2.82 5.79
C MET A 49 4.20 -3.15 5.01
N ASN A 50 4.07 -3.86 3.89
CA ASN A 50 5.16 -4.14 2.95
C ASN A 50 5.12 -3.24 1.70
N ASP A 51 4.40 -2.11 1.75
CA ASP A 51 4.48 -1.09 0.70
C ASP A 51 5.88 -0.44 0.69
N PRO A 52 6.62 -0.50 -0.43
CA PRO A 52 7.95 0.09 -0.51
C PRO A 52 7.98 1.59 -0.23
N ARG A 53 6.85 2.31 -0.37
CA ARG A 53 6.80 3.76 -0.14
C ARG A 53 6.67 4.15 1.33
N ILE A 54 6.58 3.17 2.23
CA ILE A 54 6.60 3.38 3.69
C ILE A 54 7.75 2.61 4.36
N SER A 55 8.72 2.10 3.59
CA SER A 55 9.81 1.29 4.13
C SER A 55 10.65 2.03 5.15
N GLU A 56 10.88 3.33 4.94
CA GLU A 56 11.67 4.19 5.81
C GLU A 56 10.99 4.34 7.17
N MET A 57 9.68 4.63 7.20
CA MET A 57 8.89 4.67 8.42
C MET A 57 8.94 3.34 9.17
N MET A 58 8.77 2.22 8.47
CA MET A 58 8.82 0.89 9.09
C MET A 58 10.20 0.56 9.65
N GLU A 59 11.28 0.97 8.98
CA GLU A 59 12.64 0.79 9.49
C GLU A 59 12.95 1.72 10.66
N ASN A 60 12.47 2.96 10.63
CA ASN A 60 12.60 3.90 11.73
C ASN A 60 11.87 3.38 12.98
N LEU A 61 10.67 2.81 12.84
CA LEU A 61 9.97 2.15 13.95
C LEU A 61 10.78 1.00 14.55
N ARG A 62 11.44 0.18 13.72
CA ARG A 62 12.32 -0.89 14.19
C ARG A 62 13.55 -0.34 14.92
N LYS A 63 14.15 0.75 14.43
CA LYS A 63 15.27 1.42 15.10
C LYS A 63 14.87 1.94 16.48
N VAL A 64 13.74 2.65 16.57
CA VAL A 64 13.22 3.15 17.85
C VAL A 64 12.96 1.99 18.82
N HIS A 65 12.36 0.89 18.34
CA HIS A 65 12.11 -0.30 19.16
C HIS A 65 13.41 -0.90 19.74
N ARG A 66 14.45 -1.03 18.91
CA ARG A 66 15.76 -1.55 19.33
C ARG A 66 16.45 -0.65 20.36
N LEU A 67 16.36 0.67 20.19
CA LEU A 67 17.01 1.65 21.08
C LEU A 67 16.33 1.76 22.44
N ALA A 68 15.03 1.47 22.51
CA ALA A 68 14.27 1.57 23.75
C ALA A 68 14.48 0.39 24.72
N ASN A 69 15.42 -0.54 24.44
CA ASN A 69 15.72 -1.72 25.26
C ASN A 69 14.48 -2.54 25.68
N PHE A 70 13.43 -2.55 24.86
CA PHE A 70 12.26 -3.39 25.13
C PHE A 70 12.64 -4.87 24.92
N GLU A 71 13.00 -5.54 26.02
CA GLU A 71 13.11 -7.00 26.06
C GLU A 71 11.71 -7.60 25.83
N GLY A 72 11.45 -8.00 24.58
CA GLY A 72 10.19 -8.60 24.19
C GLY A 72 9.13 -7.56 23.77
N GLY A 73 8.75 -7.60 22.51
CA GLY A 73 7.71 -6.75 21.94
C GLY A 73 7.76 -6.76 20.41
N SER A 74 6.70 -6.27 19.77
CA SER A 74 6.71 -5.98 18.34
C SER A 74 6.96 -4.48 18.14
N PRO A 75 7.67 -4.04 17.09
CA PRO A 75 7.74 -2.63 16.73
C PRO A 75 6.37 -1.96 16.58
N GLU A 76 5.31 -2.75 16.35
CA GLU A 76 3.93 -2.29 16.17
C GLU A 76 3.18 -2.02 17.48
N THR A 77 3.72 -2.40 18.64
CA THR A 77 3.08 -2.23 19.96
C THR A 77 3.62 -1.03 20.74
N GLN A 78 4.44 -0.19 20.12
CA GLN A 78 5.08 0.96 20.77
C GLN A 78 4.10 2.12 21.01
N ASN A 79 4.34 2.85 22.10
CA ASN A 79 3.72 4.15 22.34
C ASN A 79 4.77 5.23 22.09
N LEU A 80 4.49 6.12 21.15
CA LEU A 80 5.44 7.16 20.73
C LEU A 80 5.04 8.50 21.32
N ASN A 81 6.03 9.27 21.78
CA ASN A 81 5.86 10.70 22.00
C ASN A 81 5.84 11.44 20.65
N ARG A 82 5.52 12.74 20.71
CA ARG A 82 5.34 13.59 19.53
C ARG A 82 6.60 13.63 18.67
N GLU A 83 7.74 13.91 19.28
CA GLU A 83 9.01 14.10 18.60
C GLU A 83 9.44 12.80 17.88
N THR A 84 9.26 11.67 18.55
CA THR A 84 9.58 10.35 18.00
C THR A 84 8.65 9.98 16.85
N PHE A 85 7.35 10.26 16.98
CA PHE A 85 6.39 10.04 15.89
C PHE A 85 6.75 10.85 14.65
N LYS A 86 7.03 12.15 14.79
CA LYS A 86 7.44 13.03 13.68
C LYS A 86 8.68 12.48 12.98
N ALA A 87 9.72 12.14 13.74
CA ALA A 87 10.95 11.56 13.19
C ALA A 87 10.71 10.24 12.45
N VAL A 88 9.76 9.43 12.91
CA VAL A 88 9.40 8.16 12.27
C VAL A 88 8.70 8.37 10.93
N VAL A 89 7.75 9.30 10.85
CA VAL A 89 6.90 9.46 9.64
C VAL A 89 7.43 10.46 8.62
N ALA A 90 8.43 11.27 8.97
CA ALA A 90 8.93 12.38 8.16
C ALA A 90 9.20 12.03 6.69
N GLU A 91 9.91 10.93 6.43
CA GLU A 91 10.28 10.52 5.06
C GLU A 91 9.09 10.08 4.20
N ASN A 92 7.98 9.69 4.83
CA ASN A 92 6.80 9.15 4.14
C ASN A 92 5.54 10.01 4.38
N ILE A 93 5.68 11.19 4.98
CA ILE A 93 4.55 12.02 5.46
C ILE A 93 3.62 12.44 4.33
N VAL A 94 4.13 12.69 3.12
CA VAL A 94 3.29 13.11 1.98
C VAL A 94 2.29 12.02 1.59
N LEU A 95 2.73 10.76 1.53
CA LEU A 95 1.84 9.63 1.21
C LEU A 95 0.83 9.39 2.33
N ILE A 96 1.31 9.39 3.58
CA ILE A 96 0.48 9.20 4.78
C ILE A 96 -0.59 10.30 4.86
N ALA A 97 -0.20 11.56 4.67
CA ALA A 97 -1.10 12.70 4.67
C ALA A 97 -2.18 12.58 3.59
N ARG A 98 -1.80 12.18 2.37
CA ARG A 98 -2.77 11.94 1.28
C ARG A 98 -3.78 10.88 1.65
N ALA A 99 -3.36 9.78 2.30
CA ALA A 99 -4.26 8.73 2.76
C ALA A 99 -5.29 9.29 3.77
N PHE A 100 -4.82 9.94 4.83
CA PHE A 100 -5.67 10.49 5.90
C PHE A 100 -6.55 11.65 5.47
N ARG A 101 -6.17 12.38 4.41
CA ARG A 101 -7.00 13.42 3.79
C ARG A 101 -7.97 12.88 2.74
N HIS A 102 -8.08 11.55 2.60
CA HIS A 102 -8.93 10.90 1.60
C HIS A 102 -8.61 11.33 0.15
N GLN A 103 -7.34 11.57 -0.16
CA GLN A 103 -6.85 12.03 -1.47
C GLN A 103 -6.30 10.90 -2.35
N PHE A 104 -6.65 9.66 -2.03
CA PHE A 104 -6.45 8.54 -2.94
C PHE A 104 -7.62 8.44 -3.93
N VAL A 105 -7.36 7.81 -5.07
CA VAL A 105 -8.32 7.60 -6.15
C VAL A 105 -9.58 6.89 -5.69
N ILE A 106 -9.50 6.04 -4.66
CA ILE A 106 -10.65 5.48 -3.94
C ILE A 106 -10.61 5.97 -2.49
N PRO A 107 -11.33 7.07 -2.16
CA PRO A 107 -11.36 7.67 -0.82
C PRO A 107 -11.86 6.74 0.30
N ASP A 108 -12.94 6.01 0.03
CA ASP A 108 -13.51 4.98 0.91
C ASP A 108 -13.15 3.60 0.38
N PHE A 109 -11.91 3.20 0.65
CA PHE A 109 -11.40 1.91 0.19
C PHE A 109 -12.07 0.72 0.90
N GLN A 110 -12.56 0.91 2.13
CA GLN A 110 -13.23 -0.15 2.88
C GLN A 110 -14.58 -0.49 2.27
N SER A 111 -15.41 0.51 1.96
CA SER A 111 -16.69 0.27 1.27
C SER A 111 -16.45 -0.39 -0.09
N PHE A 112 -15.48 0.11 -0.86
CA PHE A 112 -15.10 -0.50 -2.12
C PHE A 112 -14.70 -1.98 -1.98
N CYS A 113 -13.92 -2.34 -0.94
CA CYS A 113 -13.54 -3.74 -0.70
C CYS A 113 -14.75 -4.64 -0.40
N LYS A 114 -15.77 -4.12 0.30
CA LYS A 114 -17.02 -4.87 0.55
C LYS A 114 -17.75 -5.16 -0.75
N ASP A 115 -17.86 -4.18 -1.65
CA ASP A 115 -18.49 -4.38 -2.96
C ASP A 115 -17.72 -5.44 -3.78
N ILE A 116 -16.39 -5.42 -3.75
CA ILE A 116 -15.56 -6.44 -4.41
C ILE A 116 -15.76 -7.82 -3.78
N GLU A 117 -15.91 -7.90 -2.45
CA GLU A 117 -16.20 -9.15 -1.75
C GLU A 117 -17.57 -9.72 -2.14
N GLU A 118 -18.60 -8.89 -2.26
CA GLU A 118 -19.92 -9.33 -2.74
C GLU A 118 -19.84 -9.89 -4.17
N ILE A 119 -19.12 -9.20 -5.06
CA ILE A 119 -18.88 -9.67 -6.43
C ILE A 119 -18.09 -10.98 -6.42
N TYR A 120 -17.06 -11.10 -5.58
CA TYR A 120 -16.26 -12.30 -5.43
C TYR A 120 -17.14 -13.50 -5.11
N TRP A 121 -18.00 -13.39 -4.09
CA TRP A 121 -18.87 -14.49 -3.66
C TRP A 121 -19.93 -14.83 -4.71
N LYS A 122 -20.52 -13.83 -5.36
CA LYS A 122 -21.48 -14.03 -6.46
C LYS A 122 -20.86 -14.75 -7.65
N CYS A 123 -19.62 -14.42 -8.00
CA CYS A 123 -18.91 -15.07 -9.11
C CYS A 123 -18.39 -16.45 -8.72
N LYS A 124 -17.96 -16.65 -7.46
CA LYS A 124 -17.43 -17.93 -6.97
C LYS A 124 -18.43 -19.09 -7.08
N SER A 125 -19.73 -18.82 -6.99
CA SER A 125 -20.76 -19.85 -7.16
C SER A 125 -20.90 -20.35 -8.60
N ASN A 126 -20.29 -19.67 -9.58
CA ASN A 126 -20.27 -20.15 -10.95
C ASN A 126 -19.14 -21.18 -11.13
N MET A 127 -19.54 -22.45 -11.24
CA MET A 127 -18.63 -23.59 -11.42
C MET A 127 -18.62 -24.09 -12.88
N ASP A 128 -19.15 -23.32 -13.82
CA ASP A 128 -19.16 -23.67 -15.24
C ASP A 128 -17.75 -23.56 -15.86
N GLY A 129 -17.58 -24.21 -17.01
CA GLY A 129 -16.33 -24.20 -17.78
C GLY A 129 -15.52 -25.49 -17.61
N LYS A 130 -14.38 -25.54 -18.31
CA LYS A 130 -13.45 -26.67 -18.25
C LYS A 130 -12.03 -26.16 -18.23
N VAL A 131 -11.20 -26.74 -17.37
CA VAL A 131 -9.77 -26.46 -17.33
C VAL A 131 -9.14 -26.79 -18.68
N ALA A 132 -8.27 -25.91 -19.16
CA ALA A 132 -7.54 -26.12 -20.40
C ALA A 132 -6.65 -27.37 -20.31
N SER A 133 -6.86 -28.32 -21.23
CA SER A 133 -6.21 -29.64 -21.19
C SER A 133 -5.16 -29.87 -22.29
N TYR A 134 -4.99 -28.93 -23.21
CA TYR A 134 -4.04 -29.05 -24.33
C TYR A 134 -2.57 -28.90 -23.92
N ILE A 135 -2.29 -28.34 -22.73
CA ILE A 135 -0.97 -28.30 -22.09
C ILE A 135 -1.04 -29.10 -20.78
N PRO A 136 -0.18 -30.12 -20.58
CA PRO A 136 -0.24 -30.99 -19.40
C PRO A 136 -0.18 -30.26 -18.05
N GLN A 137 0.56 -29.15 -17.99
CA GLN A 137 0.68 -28.32 -16.79
C GLN A 137 -0.62 -27.58 -16.46
N LEU A 138 -1.40 -27.16 -17.47
CA LEU A 138 -2.68 -26.50 -17.27
C LEU A 138 -3.75 -27.51 -16.80
N ALA A 139 -3.71 -28.73 -17.32
CA ALA A 139 -4.64 -29.80 -16.96
C ALA A 139 -4.59 -30.20 -15.47
N ARG A 140 -3.48 -29.87 -14.77
CA ARG A 140 -3.26 -30.19 -13.35
C ARG A 140 -3.77 -29.11 -12.39
N VAL A 141 -4.24 -27.96 -12.91
CA VAL A 141 -4.73 -26.86 -12.09
C VAL A 141 -6.06 -27.25 -11.45
N ASN A 142 -6.22 -26.96 -10.16
CA ASN A 142 -7.47 -27.20 -9.45
C ASN A 142 -8.56 -26.27 -10.01
N PRO A 143 -9.69 -26.79 -10.53
CA PRO A 143 -10.79 -25.96 -11.03
C PRO A 143 -11.45 -25.08 -9.96
N ASP A 144 -11.29 -25.43 -8.68
CA ASP A 144 -11.89 -24.69 -7.56
C ASP A 144 -11.10 -23.43 -7.17
N TYR A 145 -9.91 -23.21 -7.75
CA TYR A 145 -9.12 -22.02 -7.46
C TYR A 145 -9.78 -20.77 -8.00
N TRP A 146 -10.04 -19.82 -7.09
CA TRP A 146 -10.68 -18.55 -7.42
C TRP A 146 -10.11 -17.43 -6.54
N GLY A 147 -9.40 -16.49 -7.18
CA GLY A 147 -8.74 -15.37 -6.52
C GLY A 147 -8.96 -14.06 -7.27
N VAL A 148 -9.22 -12.99 -6.53
CA VAL A 148 -9.34 -11.62 -7.04
C VAL A 148 -8.36 -10.73 -6.29
N SER A 149 -7.53 -9.97 -7.03
CA SER A 149 -6.56 -9.03 -6.47
C SER A 149 -6.73 -7.67 -7.13
N ILE A 150 -6.74 -6.61 -6.33
CA ILE A 150 -6.89 -5.22 -6.76
C ILE A 150 -5.67 -4.43 -6.29
N CYS A 151 -5.14 -3.59 -7.19
CA CYS A 151 -4.14 -2.57 -6.89
C CYS A 151 -4.54 -1.28 -7.63
N THR A 152 -4.82 -0.21 -6.89
CA THR A 152 -5.14 1.10 -7.49
C THR A 152 -3.86 1.83 -7.93
N ILE A 153 -4.02 2.92 -8.69
CA ILE A 153 -2.89 3.79 -9.08
C ILE A 153 -2.18 4.44 -7.89
N ASP A 154 -2.86 4.59 -6.75
CA ASP A 154 -2.28 5.08 -5.50
C ASP A 154 -1.68 3.95 -4.65
N GLY A 155 -1.69 2.72 -5.15
CA GLY A 155 -1.14 1.54 -4.48
C GLY A 155 -2.00 0.99 -3.35
N GLN A 156 -3.30 1.33 -3.32
CA GLN A 156 -4.26 0.71 -2.41
C GLN A 156 -4.49 -0.73 -2.86
N ARG A 157 -4.38 -1.70 -1.96
CA ARG A 157 -4.38 -3.13 -2.30
C ARG A 157 -5.39 -3.94 -1.50
N PHE A 158 -6.15 -4.76 -2.20
CA PHE A 158 -7.10 -5.73 -1.65
C PHE A 158 -6.92 -7.07 -2.36
N GLY A 159 -7.14 -8.18 -1.66
CA GLY A 159 -7.10 -9.51 -2.26
C GLY A 159 -7.96 -10.49 -1.48
N ILE A 160 -8.67 -11.36 -2.19
CA ILE A 160 -9.60 -12.34 -1.63
C ILE A 160 -9.51 -13.66 -2.42
N GLY A 161 -9.54 -14.79 -1.73
CA GLY A 161 -9.39 -16.12 -2.32
C GLY A 161 -7.95 -16.51 -2.60
N ASP A 162 -7.74 -17.28 -3.68
CA ASP A 162 -6.47 -17.97 -4.01
C ASP A 162 -5.41 -17.05 -4.66
N VAL A 163 -5.24 -15.83 -4.15
CA VAL A 163 -4.42 -14.77 -4.76
C VAL A 163 -2.90 -15.00 -4.69
N ASN A 164 -2.45 -15.96 -3.87
CA ASN A 164 -1.04 -16.29 -3.71
C ASN A 164 -0.64 -17.58 -4.46
N ILE A 165 -1.57 -18.21 -5.19
CA ILE A 165 -1.27 -19.40 -5.98
C ILE A 165 -0.63 -18.96 -7.30
N PRO A 166 0.65 -19.31 -7.57
CA PRO A 166 1.31 -18.93 -8.79
C PRO A 166 0.70 -19.67 -10.00
N PHE A 167 0.52 -18.94 -11.10
CA PHE A 167 0.10 -19.51 -12.39
C PHE A 167 0.81 -18.80 -13.55
N THR A 168 0.82 -19.42 -14.72
CA THR A 168 1.46 -18.86 -15.92
C THR A 168 0.63 -17.73 -16.52
N LEU A 169 1.23 -16.61 -16.92
CA LEU A 169 0.52 -15.47 -17.51
C LEU A 169 -0.19 -15.79 -18.84
N GLN A 170 0.32 -16.75 -19.62
CA GLN A 170 -0.24 -17.10 -20.94
C GLN A 170 -0.46 -15.86 -21.82
N SER A 171 -1.60 -15.74 -22.50
CA SER A 171 -1.90 -14.58 -23.36
C SER A 171 -1.95 -13.24 -22.63
N CYS A 172 -2.08 -13.20 -21.30
CA CYS A 172 -2.03 -11.96 -20.53
C CYS A 172 -0.64 -11.29 -20.56
N SER A 173 0.42 -11.98 -20.99
CA SER A 173 1.74 -11.36 -21.16
C SER A 173 1.86 -10.48 -22.41
N LYS A 174 0.98 -10.65 -23.41
CA LYS A 174 1.10 -9.96 -24.71
C LYS A 174 1.06 -8.43 -24.59
N PRO A 175 0.14 -7.80 -23.84
CA PRO A 175 0.16 -6.34 -23.66
C PRO A 175 1.43 -5.83 -22.99
N LEU A 176 1.98 -6.58 -22.03
CA LEU A 176 3.23 -6.23 -21.34
C LEU A 176 4.42 -6.29 -22.30
N THR A 177 4.54 -7.37 -23.07
CA THR A 177 5.60 -7.51 -24.09
C THR A 177 5.50 -6.42 -25.15
N TYR A 178 4.28 -6.07 -25.57
CA TYR A 178 4.05 -4.99 -26.52
C TYR A 178 4.48 -3.62 -25.97
N ALA A 179 4.12 -3.30 -24.73
CA ALA A 179 4.55 -2.05 -24.08
C ALA A 179 6.08 -1.93 -24.01
N ILE A 180 6.77 -3.01 -23.64
CA ILE A 180 8.25 -3.05 -23.61
C ILE A 180 8.83 -2.87 -25.01
N ALA A 181 8.23 -3.51 -26.03
CA ALA A 181 8.68 -3.39 -27.40
C ALA A 181 8.51 -1.96 -27.92
N LEU A 182 7.37 -1.31 -27.64
CA LEU A 182 7.16 0.10 -27.97
C LEU A 182 8.17 0.99 -27.26
N GLU A 183 8.36 0.85 -25.95
CA GLU A 183 9.31 1.67 -25.19
C GLU A 183 10.73 1.61 -25.77
N LYS A 184 11.17 0.40 -26.16
CA LYS A 184 12.52 0.17 -26.69
C LYS A 184 12.69 0.52 -28.17
N ALA A 185 11.65 0.30 -28.99
CA ALA A 185 11.74 0.44 -30.44
C ALA A 185 11.12 1.73 -30.98
N TRP A 186 10.47 2.54 -30.14
CA TRP A 186 9.86 3.80 -30.56
C TRP A 186 10.93 4.82 -31.00
N PRO A 187 10.95 5.24 -32.28
CA PRO A 187 11.99 6.10 -32.82
C PRO A 187 11.97 7.54 -32.25
N GLY A 188 10.95 7.92 -31.47
CA GLY A 188 10.89 9.21 -30.78
C GLY A 188 11.78 9.31 -29.52
N ASN A 189 12.38 8.20 -29.06
CA ASN A 189 13.37 8.19 -27.96
C ASN A 189 14.83 8.24 -28.45
N CYS A 190 15.05 8.45 -29.75
CA CYS A 190 16.39 8.74 -30.25
C CYS A 190 16.80 10.14 -29.76
N PRO A 191 17.89 10.32 -28.98
CA PRO A 191 18.36 11.65 -28.64
C PRO A 191 18.63 12.38 -29.95
N ARG A 192 17.93 13.50 -30.17
CA ARG A 192 18.24 14.37 -31.31
C ARG A 192 19.66 14.87 -31.09
N ASN A 193 20.57 14.46 -31.98
CA ASN A 193 21.90 15.06 -32.10
C ASN A 193 21.80 16.56 -32.35
#